data_AF-A0A7G1GBA8-F1
#
_entry.id   AF-A0A7G1GBA8-F1
#
_cell.length_a   1.000
_cell.length_b   1.000
_cell.length_c   1.000
_cell.angle_alpha   90.00
_cell.angle_beta   90.00
_cell.angle_gamma   90.00
#
_symmetry.space_group_name_H-M   'P 1'
#
loop_
_entity.id
_entity.type
_entity.pdbx_description
1 polymer ?
#
loop_
_entity_poly.entity_id
_entity_poly.type
_entity_poly.pdbx_seq_one_letter_code
_entity_poly.pdbx_strand_id
1 'polypeptide(L)'
;MSKIYLSNRRKSSKKWPLFLIIILILVIGFFGVKYYMAENASETKYSKLTYTFSYKDNLYFIRVLNDSKKIFMVKTIDNITFPDSFLTLSKNNLQDTTNNFLRGFNLQSDLNYYINLNDDLIKSFINKIGSNKSGINGFFEGLMYRNSSIFDFLTVDSYYNLIKKYDRSTNLTSPAVYVLLKSFSKYSINNFDKLTLKPLFDKPIKITIDDKIYYRNYLNEENFKRLKEILE
;
A
#
# COMPACT_ATOMS: atom_id res chain seq x y z
N MET A 1 -63.59 -52.92 20.31
CA MET A 1 -63.37 -51.53 19.86
C MET A 1 -61.88 -51.29 19.69
N SER A 2 -61.38 -51.25 18.45
CA SER A 2 -59.97 -51.01 18.13
C SER A 2 -59.71 -49.53 17.88
N LYS A 3 -58.87 -48.89 18.69
CA LYS A 3 -58.42 -47.51 18.47
C LYS A 3 -57.32 -47.50 17.40
N ILE A 4 -57.64 -46.96 16.24
CA ILE A 4 -56.67 -46.74 15.15
C ILE A 4 -55.85 -45.49 15.49
N TYR A 5 -54.57 -45.67 15.77
CA TYR A 5 -53.62 -44.56 15.91
C TYR A 5 -53.07 -44.22 14.52
N LEU A 6 -53.61 -43.16 13.91
CA LEU A 6 -53.03 -42.54 12.72
C LEU A 6 -51.73 -41.83 13.12
N SER A 7 -50.59 -42.52 12.95
CA SER A 7 -49.29 -41.87 13.07
C SER A 7 -49.10 -40.90 11.90
N ASN A 8 -49.29 -39.61 12.14
CA ASN A 8 -48.89 -38.57 11.20
C ASN A 8 -47.36 -38.48 11.18
N ARG A 9 -46.70 -39.27 10.33
CA ARG A 9 -45.30 -39.03 9.96
C ARG A 9 -45.23 -37.69 9.25
N ARG A 10 -44.89 -36.63 9.99
CA ARG A 10 -44.43 -35.37 9.40
C ARG A 10 -43.29 -35.71 8.43
N LYS A 11 -43.54 -35.59 7.12
CA LYS A 11 -42.49 -35.61 6.09
C LYS A 11 -41.54 -34.46 6.41
N SER A 12 -40.47 -34.76 7.14
CA SER A 12 -39.33 -33.87 7.30
C SER A 12 -38.89 -33.40 5.92
N SER A 13 -38.91 -32.10 5.69
CA SER A 13 -38.64 -31.50 4.40
C SER A 13 -37.19 -31.79 3.99
N LYS A 14 -36.97 -32.85 3.21
CA LYS A 14 -35.69 -33.22 2.57
C LYS A 14 -35.12 -32.15 1.61
N LYS A 15 -35.71 -30.95 1.55
CA LYS A 15 -35.22 -29.81 0.78
C LYS A 15 -34.14 -29.00 1.51
N TRP A 16 -33.96 -29.19 2.82
CA TRP A 16 -32.92 -28.50 3.59
C TRP A 16 -31.48 -28.75 3.08
N PRO A 17 -31.07 -29.99 2.74
CA PRO A 17 -29.74 -30.21 2.13
C PRO A 17 -29.62 -29.58 0.74
N LEU A 18 -30.69 -29.56 -0.06
CA LEU A 18 -30.69 -28.90 -1.37
C LEU A 18 -30.55 -27.38 -1.24
N PHE A 19 -31.22 -26.78 -0.27
CA PHE A 19 -31.10 -25.35 0.05
C PHE A 19 -29.69 -24.98 0.51
N LEU A 20 -29.06 -25.81 1.35
CA LEU A 20 -27.66 -25.64 1.76
C LEU A 20 -26.69 -25.71 0.58
N ILE A 21 -26.91 -26.63 -0.36
CA ILE A 21 -26.10 -26.74 -1.59
C ILE A 21 -26.25 -25.50 -2.46
N ILE A 22 -27.47 -24.98 -2.63
CA ILE A 22 -27.71 -23.75 -3.39
C ILE A 22 -27.00 -22.56 -2.73
N ILE A 23 -27.10 -22.42 -1.40
CA ILE A 23 -26.36 -21.39 -0.67
C ILE A 23 -24.86 -21.55 -0.89
N LEU A 24 -24.32 -22.77 -0.78
CA LEU A 24 -22.91 -23.02 -0.97
C LEU A 24 -22.44 -22.62 -2.38
N ILE A 25 -23.20 -22.96 -3.43
CA ILE A 25 -22.91 -22.57 -4.81
C ILE A 25 -22.96 -21.05 -4.97
N LEU A 26 -23.96 -20.37 -4.41
CA LEU A 26 -24.05 -18.91 -4.45
C LEU A 26 -22.88 -18.24 -3.72
N VAL A 27 -22.47 -18.79 -2.58
CA VAL A 27 -21.34 -18.32 -1.78
C VAL A 27 -20.03 -18.51 -2.56
N ILE A 28 -19.78 -19.70 -3.11
CA ILE A 28 -18.60 -19.98 -3.94
C ILE A 28 -18.59 -19.10 -5.19
N GLY A 29 -19.75 -18.94 -5.86
CA GLY A 29 -19.90 -18.10 -7.04
C GLY A 29 -19.61 -16.62 -6.74
N PHE A 30 -20.14 -16.10 -5.64
CA PHE A 30 -19.87 -14.73 -5.18
C PHE A 30 -18.38 -14.52 -4.89
N PHE A 31 -17.75 -15.44 -4.16
CA PHE A 31 -16.32 -15.39 -3.87
C PHE A 31 -15.47 -15.48 -5.15
N GLY A 32 -15.83 -16.38 -6.07
CA GLY A 32 -15.15 -16.55 -7.35
C GLY A 32 -15.20 -15.29 -8.21
N VAL A 33 -16.37 -14.65 -8.31
CA VAL A 33 -16.52 -13.37 -9.05
C VAL A 33 -15.70 -12.25 -8.42
N LYS A 34 -15.76 -12.11 -7.09
CA LYS A 34 -14.98 -11.08 -6.36
C LYS A 34 -13.48 -11.27 -6.51
N TYR A 35 -13.00 -12.51 -6.42
CA TYR A 35 -11.60 -12.85 -6.67
C TYR A 35 -11.19 -12.53 -8.11
N TYR A 36 -12.01 -12.94 -9.08
CA TYR A 36 -11.76 -12.67 -10.50
C TYR A 36 -11.70 -11.17 -10.80
N MET A 37 -12.59 -10.37 -10.23
CA MET A 37 -12.58 -8.91 -10.40
C MET A 37 -11.32 -8.27 -9.79
N ALA A 38 -10.89 -8.71 -8.61
CA ALA A 38 -9.68 -8.21 -7.97
C ALA A 38 -8.43 -8.54 -8.78
N GLU A 39 -8.32 -9.76 -9.32
CA GLU A 39 -7.15 -10.16 -10.09
C GLU A 39 -7.11 -9.62 -11.51
N ASN A 40 -8.27 -9.28 -12.10
CA ASN A 40 -8.35 -8.71 -13.44
C ASN A 40 -8.47 -7.18 -13.45
N ALA A 41 -8.35 -6.52 -12.29
CA ALA A 41 -8.32 -5.07 -12.23
C ALA A 41 -7.18 -4.49 -13.10
N SER A 42 -7.33 -3.27 -13.59
CA SER A 42 -6.28 -2.61 -14.39
C SER A 42 -4.96 -2.53 -13.64
N GLU A 43 -5.02 -2.25 -12.34
CA GLU A 43 -3.91 -2.08 -11.42
C GLU A 43 -3.02 -3.32 -11.29
N THR A 44 -3.58 -4.52 -11.44
CA THR A 44 -2.81 -5.77 -11.39
C THR A 44 -2.06 -6.06 -12.69
N LYS A 45 -2.43 -5.40 -13.78
CA LYS A 45 -1.84 -5.60 -15.13
C LYS A 45 -0.69 -4.65 -15.44
N TYR A 46 -0.58 -3.54 -14.70
CA TYR A 46 0.54 -2.61 -14.88
C TYR A 46 1.84 -3.21 -14.35
N SER A 47 2.94 -2.92 -15.03
CA SER A 47 4.25 -3.48 -14.72
C SER A 47 4.91 -2.77 -13.54
N LYS A 48 4.74 -1.44 -13.45
CA LYS A 48 5.44 -0.58 -12.49
C LYS A 48 4.45 0.34 -11.78
N LEU A 49 4.34 0.20 -10.46
CA LEU A 49 3.52 1.08 -9.63
C LEU A 49 4.38 1.75 -8.57
N THR A 50 4.13 3.03 -8.30
CA THR A 50 4.83 3.78 -7.26
C THR A 50 3.84 4.31 -6.23
N TYR A 51 4.07 3.98 -4.97
CA TYR A 51 3.29 4.49 -3.84
C TYR A 51 4.17 5.42 -3.02
N THR A 52 3.70 6.63 -2.75
CA THR A 52 4.43 7.63 -1.96
C THR A 52 3.67 7.89 -0.66
N PHE A 53 4.27 7.51 0.45
CA PHE A 53 3.70 7.71 1.78
C PHE A 53 4.43 8.83 2.48
N SER A 54 3.70 9.78 3.04
CA SER A 54 4.24 10.74 4.00
C SER A 54 3.92 10.29 5.42
N TYR A 55 4.88 10.43 6.33
CA TYR A 55 4.66 10.21 7.75
C TYR A 55 5.62 11.08 8.56
N LYS A 56 5.05 12.00 9.35
CA LYS A 56 5.80 13.02 10.10
C LYS A 56 6.68 13.85 9.15
N ASP A 57 8.00 13.78 9.30
CA ASP A 57 8.99 14.46 8.46
C ASP A 57 9.70 13.53 7.48
N ASN A 58 9.12 12.35 7.23
CA ASN A 58 9.68 11.37 6.31
C ASN A 58 8.74 11.12 5.13
N LEU A 59 9.35 10.80 4.00
CA LEU A 59 8.70 10.30 2.79
C LEU A 59 9.22 8.90 2.51
N TYR A 60 8.32 8.03 2.04
CA TYR A 60 8.61 6.65 1.68
C TYR A 60 8.11 6.42 0.26
N PHE A 61 9.01 6.08 -0.66
CA PHE A 61 8.68 5.73 -2.04
C PHE A 61 8.76 4.22 -2.20
N ILE A 62 7.61 3.59 -2.38
CA ILE A 62 7.47 2.15 -2.52
C ILE A 62 7.20 1.85 -3.98
N ARG A 63 8.19 1.30 -4.66
CA ARG A 63 8.08 0.86 -6.05
C ARG A 63 7.75 -0.62 -6.09
N VAL A 64 6.62 -0.96 -6.67
CA VAL A 64 6.20 -2.33 -6.96
C VAL A 64 6.49 -2.62 -8.41
N LEU A 65 7.37 -3.59 -8.66
CA LEU A 65 7.70 -4.08 -9.99
C LEU A 65 7.06 -5.46 -10.17
N ASN A 66 5.90 -5.49 -10.83
CA ASN A 66 5.10 -6.71 -11.02
C ASN A 66 5.82 -7.74 -11.90
N ASP A 67 6.49 -7.30 -12.97
CA ASP A 67 7.19 -8.19 -13.89
C ASP A 67 8.30 -9.00 -13.19
N SER A 68 9.09 -8.33 -12.35
CA SER A 68 10.19 -8.95 -11.61
C SER A 68 9.79 -9.45 -10.21
N LYS A 69 8.54 -9.22 -9.79
CA LYS A 69 8.03 -9.51 -8.43
C LYS A 69 8.94 -8.96 -7.32
N LYS A 70 9.30 -7.68 -7.44
CA LYS A 70 10.18 -6.99 -6.48
C LYS A 70 9.51 -5.74 -5.92
N ILE A 71 9.84 -5.42 -4.68
CA ILE A 71 9.53 -4.15 -4.05
C ILE A 71 10.83 -3.45 -3.68
N PHE A 72 10.96 -2.19 -4.11
CA PHE A 72 11.96 -1.28 -3.59
C PHE A 72 11.28 -0.25 -2.70
N MET A 73 11.84 0.00 -1.53
CA MET A 73 11.34 1.04 -0.64
C MET A 73 12.45 2.03 -0.32
N VAL A 74 12.30 3.26 -0.80
CA VAL A 74 13.27 4.34 -0.56
C VAL A 74 12.71 5.28 0.49
N LYS A 75 13.47 5.51 1.56
CA LYS A 75 13.14 6.47 2.61
C LYS A 75 13.92 7.76 2.42
N THR A 76 13.29 8.90 2.68
CA THR A 76 13.97 10.20 2.76
C THR A 76 13.34 11.08 3.84
N ILE A 77 14.07 12.07 4.31
CA ILE A 77 13.50 13.19 5.06
C ILE A 77 12.78 14.17 4.11
N ASP A 78 11.94 15.02 4.68
CA ASP A 78 11.24 16.09 3.96
C ASP A 78 12.20 17.16 3.42
N ASN A 79 11.79 17.81 2.32
CA ASN A 79 12.47 18.88 1.62
C ASN A 79 13.90 18.56 1.13
N ILE A 80 14.18 17.30 0.78
CA ILE A 80 15.39 16.95 0.02
C ILE A 80 15.32 17.55 -1.37
N THR A 81 16.40 18.22 -1.79
CA THR A 81 16.53 18.87 -3.10
C THR A 81 17.69 18.26 -3.88
N PHE A 82 17.43 17.88 -5.14
CA PHE A 82 18.46 17.42 -6.06
C PHE A 82 19.32 18.61 -6.50
N PRO A 83 20.66 18.53 -6.41
CA PRO A 83 21.54 19.66 -6.66
C PRO A 83 21.47 20.16 -8.12
N ASP A 84 21.45 19.24 -9.09
CA ASP A 84 21.53 19.60 -10.51
C ASP A 84 20.20 20.11 -11.08
N SER A 85 19.09 19.51 -10.66
CA SER A 85 17.77 19.75 -11.26
C SER A 85 16.88 20.65 -10.42
N PHE A 86 17.29 20.97 -9.18
CA PHE A 86 16.51 21.70 -8.19
C PHE A 86 15.12 21.11 -7.92
N LEU A 87 14.90 19.84 -8.28
CA LEU A 87 13.69 19.12 -7.92
C LEU A 87 13.69 18.93 -6.40
N THR A 88 12.55 19.18 -5.76
CA THR A 88 12.40 19.02 -4.30
C THR A 88 11.39 17.93 -3.98
N LEU A 89 11.73 17.08 -3.02
CA LEU A 89 10.85 16.07 -2.43
C LEU A 89 10.21 16.67 -1.18
N SER A 90 8.95 17.10 -1.28
CA SER A 90 8.21 17.76 -0.21
C SER A 90 6.91 17.04 0.14
N LYS A 91 6.65 16.86 1.43
CA LYS A 91 5.40 16.26 1.93
C LYS A 91 4.15 17.09 1.64
N ASN A 92 4.32 18.38 1.30
CA ASN A 92 3.21 19.29 1.03
C ASN A 92 2.47 18.97 -0.28
N ASN A 93 3.17 18.38 -1.25
CA ASN A 93 2.56 17.92 -2.50
C ASN A 93 3.14 16.57 -2.91
N LEU A 94 2.46 15.49 -2.52
CA LEU A 94 2.92 14.13 -2.80
C LEU A 94 2.91 13.77 -4.29
N GLN A 95 2.03 14.39 -5.09
CA GLN A 95 2.00 14.17 -6.52
C GLN A 95 3.27 14.70 -7.19
N ASP A 96 3.59 15.96 -6.95
CA ASP A 96 4.81 16.59 -7.46
C ASP A 96 6.06 15.90 -6.93
N THR A 97 6.07 15.56 -5.64
CA THR A 97 7.17 14.84 -5.00
C THR A 97 7.42 13.46 -5.62
N THR A 98 6.36 12.74 -5.98
CA THR A 98 6.51 11.46 -6.67
C THR A 98 7.07 11.65 -8.07
N ASN A 99 6.56 12.63 -8.82
CA ASN A 99 7.07 12.95 -10.15
C ASN A 99 8.54 13.39 -10.10
N ASN A 100 8.91 14.17 -9.09
CA ASN A 100 10.28 14.63 -8.87
C ASN A 100 11.20 13.47 -8.49
N PHE A 101 10.75 12.55 -7.65
CA PHE A 101 11.49 11.33 -7.33
C PHE A 101 11.72 10.47 -8.59
N LEU A 102 10.66 10.22 -9.36
CA LEU A 102 10.74 9.46 -10.61
C LEU A 102 11.71 10.11 -11.60
N ARG A 103 11.60 11.42 -11.81
CA ARG A 103 12.50 12.16 -12.71
C ARG A 103 13.93 12.18 -12.21
N GLY A 104 14.15 12.46 -10.92
CA GLY A 104 15.47 12.50 -10.31
C GLY A 104 16.22 11.18 -10.50
N PHE A 105 15.55 10.06 -10.28
CA PHE A 105 16.12 8.73 -10.46
C PHE A 105 16.03 8.18 -11.90
N ASN A 106 15.47 8.93 -12.85
CA ASN A 106 15.20 8.47 -14.22
C ASN A 106 14.35 7.18 -14.29
N LEU A 107 13.34 7.08 -13.42
CA LEU A 107 12.48 5.92 -13.29
C LEU A 107 11.12 6.14 -13.95
N GLN A 108 10.57 5.07 -14.51
CA GLN A 108 9.20 5.05 -15.04
C GLN A 108 8.24 4.40 -14.04
N SER A 109 6.97 4.81 -14.09
CA SER A 109 5.86 4.23 -13.32
C SER A 109 4.59 4.37 -14.14
N ASP A 110 3.82 3.30 -14.24
CA ASP A 110 2.56 3.29 -15.00
C ASP A 110 1.46 3.96 -14.20
N LEU A 111 1.45 3.75 -12.88
CA LEU A 111 0.53 4.36 -11.94
C LEU A 111 1.23 4.85 -10.68
N ASN A 112 0.74 5.95 -10.14
CA ASN A 112 1.28 6.60 -8.95
C ASN A 112 0.19 6.83 -7.92
N TYR A 113 0.46 6.45 -6.66
CA TYR A 113 -0.47 6.60 -5.55
C TYR A 113 0.15 7.35 -4.39
N TYR A 114 -0.68 8.11 -3.67
CA TYR A 114 -0.23 9.03 -2.62
C TYR A 114 -1.04 8.82 -1.35
N ILE A 115 -0.37 8.76 -0.21
CA ILE A 115 -1.03 8.62 1.10
C ILE A 115 -0.32 9.48 2.14
N ASN A 116 -1.10 10.22 2.91
CA ASN A 116 -0.66 10.86 4.14
C ASN A 116 -0.97 9.97 5.34
N LEU A 117 0.07 9.42 5.96
CA LEU A 117 -0.07 8.61 7.16
C LEU A 117 -0.03 9.50 8.40
N ASN A 118 -1.00 9.31 9.28
CA ASN A 118 -0.99 9.85 10.64
C ASN A 118 -0.92 8.71 11.66
N ASP A 119 -0.65 9.05 12.92
CA ASP A 119 -0.47 8.07 13.99
C ASP A 119 -1.73 7.21 14.21
N ASP A 120 -2.92 7.79 14.07
CA ASP A 120 -4.20 7.08 14.24
C ASP A 120 -4.46 6.06 13.12
N LEU A 121 -4.15 6.41 11.87
CA LEU A 121 -4.25 5.53 10.71
C LEU A 121 -3.28 4.35 10.89
N ILE A 122 -2.02 4.64 11.23
CA ILE A 122 -1.00 3.61 11.48
C ILE A 122 -1.44 2.66 12.59
N LYS A 123 -1.87 3.21 13.73
CA LYS A 123 -2.34 2.40 14.87
C LYS A 123 -3.53 1.53 14.49
N SER A 124 -4.51 2.10 13.78
CA SER A 124 -5.69 1.36 13.34
C SER A 124 -5.34 0.26 12.33
N PHE A 125 -4.38 0.52 11.45
CA PHE A 125 -3.90 -0.44 10.47
C PHE A 125 -3.16 -1.61 11.13
N ILE A 126 -2.24 -1.30 12.05
CA ILE A 126 -1.47 -2.28 12.85
C ILE A 126 -2.42 -3.17 13.67
N ASN A 127 -3.42 -2.58 14.33
CA ASN A 127 -4.41 -3.35 15.08
C ASN A 127 -5.20 -4.30 14.17
N LYS A 128 -5.54 -3.84 12.96
CA LYS A 128 -6.30 -4.63 11.99
C LYS A 128 -5.48 -5.78 11.40
N ILE A 129 -4.18 -5.58 11.20
CA ILE A 129 -3.26 -6.58 10.65
C ILE A 129 -2.76 -7.58 11.71
N GLY A 130 -2.91 -7.24 13.00
CA GLY A 130 -2.46 -8.06 14.13
C GLY A 130 -0.96 -7.95 14.42
N SER A 131 -0.33 -6.82 14.07
CA SER A 131 1.10 -6.59 14.36
C SER A 131 1.27 -6.02 15.78
N ASN A 132 2.30 -6.49 16.49
CA ASN A 132 2.60 -6.05 17.86
C ASN A 132 3.57 -4.85 17.90
N LYS A 133 4.13 -4.45 16.76
CA LYS A 133 5.07 -3.33 16.65
C LYS A 133 4.33 -2.03 16.39
N SER A 134 4.77 -0.95 17.00
CA SER A 134 4.16 0.37 16.89
C SER A 134 4.85 1.24 15.83
N GLY A 135 4.17 2.31 15.42
CA GLY A 135 4.70 3.32 14.50
C GLY A 135 4.88 2.82 13.06
N ILE A 136 5.61 3.61 12.27
CA ILE A 136 5.77 3.36 10.83
C ILE A 136 6.48 2.04 10.52
N ASN A 137 7.44 1.63 11.35
CA ASN A 137 8.10 0.33 11.20
C ASN A 137 7.11 -0.82 11.43
N GLY A 138 6.27 -0.72 12.46
CA GLY A 138 5.20 -1.69 12.71
C GLY A 138 4.17 -1.78 11.59
N PHE A 139 3.89 -0.65 10.93
CA PHE A 139 3.02 -0.61 9.74
C PHE A 139 3.63 -1.39 8.56
N PHE A 140 4.89 -1.11 8.21
CA PHE A 140 5.55 -1.79 7.11
C PHE A 140 5.81 -3.27 7.41
N GLU A 141 6.28 -3.60 8.60
CA GLU A 141 6.42 -5.00 9.01
C GLU A 141 5.08 -5.72 9.02
N GLY A 142 4.02 -5.04 9.46
CA GLY A 142 2.66 -5.55 9.36
C GLY A 142 2.29 -5.90 7.93
N LEU A 143 2.60 -5.03 6.95
CA LEU A 143 2.37 -5.33 5.53
C LEU A 143 3.17 -6.55 5.04
N MET A 144 4.44 -6.65 5.43
CA MET A 144 5.36 -7.72 4.99
C MET A 144 4.97 -9.08 5.56
N TYR A 145 4.74 -9.15 6.87
CA TYR A 145 4.54 -10.40 7.61
C TYR A 145 3.07 -10.75 7.83
N ARG A 146 2.15 -9.98 7.24
CA ARG A 146 0.75 -10.37 7.18
C ARG A 146 0.66 -11.74 6.51
N ASN A 147 -0.05 -12.67 7.15
CA ASN A 147 -0.46 -13.90 6.49
C ASN A 147 -1.35 -13.52 5.29
N SER A 148 -0.80 -13.51 4.08
CA SER A 148 -1.64 -13.38 2.89
C SER A 148 -2.50 -14.61 2.77
N SER A 149 -3.80 -14.37 2.63
CA SER A 149 -4.77 -15.40 2.38
C SER A 149 -5.27 -15.29 0.96
N ILE A 150 -5.74 -16.42 0.42
CA ILE A 150 -6.55 -16.42 -0.81
C ILE A 150 -7.76 -15.47 -0.64
N PHE A 151 -8.18 -15.20 0.60
CA PHE A 151 -9.29 -14.31 0.95
C PHE A 151 -8.92 -12.83 1.10
N ASP A 152 -7.70 -12.41 0.74
CA ASP A 152 -7.27 -11.02 0.89
C ASP A 152 -8.23 -10.05 0.22
N PHE A 153 -8.75 -10.40 -0.96
CA PHE A 153 -9.71 -9.62 -1.74
C PHE A 153 -10.99 -9.24 -0.95
N LEU A 154 -11.36 -9.99 0.09
CA LEU A 154 -12.51 -9.68 0.94
C LEU A 154 -12.23 -8.59 1.97
N THR A 155 -10.97 -8.43 2.34
CA THR A 155 -10.55 -7.48 3.37
C THR A 155 -10.04 -6.16 2.79
N VAL A 156 -9.73 -6.13 1.48
CA VAL A 156 -9.20 -4.95 0.77
C VAL A 156 -10.07 -3.72 0.98
N ASP A 157 -11.38 -3.82 0.74
CA ASP A 157 -12.29 -2.69 0.89
C ASP A 157 -12.26 -2.13 2.32
N SER A 158 -12.04 -3.00 3.30
CA SER A 158 -11.92 -2.58 4.70
C SER A 158 -10.63 -1.81 4.98
N TYR A 159 -9.50 -2.19 4.36
CA TYR A 159 -8.26 -1.43 4.43
C TYR A 159 -8.35 -0.11 3.64
N TYR A 160 -8.93 -0.15 2.45
CA TYR A 160 -9.17 1.03 1.63
C TYR A 160 -10.04 2.06 2.37
N ASN A 161 -11.18 1.64 2.93
CA ASN A 161 -12.06 2.50 3.70
C ASN A 161 -11.38 3.04 4.95
N LEU A 162 -10.52 2.25 5.60
CA LEU A 162 -9.72 2.72 6.72
C LEU A 162 -8.78 3.86 6.28
N ILE A 163 -8.05 3.70 5.18
CA ILE A 163 -7.15 4.74 4.66
C ILE A 163 -7.95 5.99 4.30
N LYS A 164 -9.03 5.86 3.53
CA LYS A 164 -9.90 6.98 3.11
C LYS A 164 -10.54 7.73 4.28
N LYS A 165 -10.79 7.05 5.40
CA LYS A 165 -11.31 7.69 6.61
C LYS A 165 -10.33 8.72 7.17
N TYR A 166 -9.04 8.42 7.17
CA TYR A 166 -7.99 9.26 7.76
C TYR A 166 -7.28 10.17 6.75
N ASP A 167 -7.22 9.77 5.49
CA ASP A 167 -6.67 10.55 4.39
C ASP A 167 -7.67 10.62 3.24
N ARG A 168 -8.48 11.69 3.21
CA ARG A 168 -9.49 11.87 2.17
C ARG A 168 -8.88 12.26 0.82
N SER A 169 -7.71 12.90 0.82
CA SER A 169 -7.05 13.42 -0.38
C SER A 169 -6.20 12.37 -1.11
N THR A 170 -6.00 11.17 -0.52
CA THR A 170 -5.39 10.05 -1.23
C THR A 170 -6.08 9.78 -2.57
N ASN A 171 -5.30 9.44 -3.60
CA ASN A 171 -5.82 8.94 -4.87
C ASN A 171 -5.84 7.39 -4.94
N LEU A 172 -5.61 6.70 -3.82
CA LEU A 172 -5.71 5.25 -3.77
C LEU A 172 -7.09 4.76 -4.20
N THR A 173 -7.09 3.62 -4.88
CA THR A 173 -8.27 2.83 -5.22
C THR A 173 -8.25 1.52 -4.43
N SER A 174 -9.41 0.87 -4.29
CA SER A 174 -9.48 -0.48 -3.68
C SER A 174 -8.55 -1.48 -4.41
N PRO A 175 -8.52 -1.56 -5.76
CA PRO A 175 -7.54 -2.38 -6.46
C PRO A 175 -6.08 -2.01 -6.19
N ALA A 176 -5.75 -0.72 -6.06
CA ALA A 176 -4.39 -0.29 -5.70
C ALA A 176 -3.96 -0.80 -4.32
N VAL A 177 -4.89 -0.79 -3.35
CA VAL A 177 -4.65 -1.37 -2.01
C VAL A 177 -4.49 -2.88 -2.09
N TYR A 178 -5.28 -3.56 -2.92
CA TYR A 178 -5.10 -4.99 -3.16
C TYR A 178 -3.71 -5.32 -3.71
N VAL A 179 -3.27 -4.62 -4.76
CA VAL A 179 -1.94 -4.80 -5.36
C VAL A 179 -0.84 -4.56 -4.32
N LEU A 180 -0.95 -3.50 -3.51
CA LEU A 180 -0.01 -3.22 -2.44
C LEU A 180 0.07 -4.39 -1.44
N LEU A 181 -1.07 -4.81 -0.88
CA LEU A 181 -1.16 -5.89 0.11
C LEU A 181 -0.67 -7.24 -0.44
N LYS A 182 -0.99 -7.53 -1.70
CA LYS A 182 -0.56 -8.75 -2.42
C LYS A 182 0.95 -8.72 -2.65
N SER A 183 1.48 -7.59 -3.11
CA SER A 183 2.90 -7.44 -3.43
C SER A 183 3.75 -7.59 -2.17
N PHE A 184 3.40 -6.91 -1.08
CA PHE A 184 4.16 -7.00 0.18
C PHE A 184 4.24 -8.41 0.75
N SER A 185 3.25 -9.26 0.48
CA SER A 185 3.24 -10.63 0.98
C SER A 185 3.89 -11.64 0.03
N LYS A 186 3.92 -11.35 -1.29
CA LYS A 186 4.39 -12.31 -2.31
C LYS A 186 5.72 -11.95 -2.96
N TYR A 187 6.14 -10.69 -2.91
CA TYR A 187 7.30 -10.20 -3.66
C TYR A 187 8.54 -10.15 -2.78
N SER A 188 9.71 -10.23 -3.42
CA SER A 188 10.97 -9.98 -2.72
C SER A 188 11.08 -8.49 -2.40
N ILE A 189 11.37 -8.16 -1.14
CA ILE A 189 11.51 -6.79 -0.68
C ILE A 189 12.99 -6.48 -0.50
N ASN A 190 13.51 -5.57 -1.33
CA ASN A 190 14.89 -5.16 -1.26
C ASN A 190 15.09 -4.15 -0.12
N ASN A 191 15.55 -4.67 1.02
CA ASN A 191 16.08 -4.00 2.21
C ASN A 191 15.48 -2.62 2.56
N PHE A 192 14.39 -2.65 3.33
CA PHE A 192 13.71 -1.51 3.94
C PHE A 192 14.65 -0.47 4.60
N ASP A 193 15.68 -0.92 5.32
CA ASP A 193 16.56 -0.02 6.08
C ASP A 193 17.75 0.53 5.28
N LYS A 194 18.09 -0.09 4.13
CA LYS A 194 19.33 0.24 3.42
C LYS A 194 19.15 1.31 2.34
N LEU A 195 17.93 1.46 1.83
CA LEU A 195 17.62 2.43 0.77
C LEU A 195 17.16 3.76 1.37
N THR A 196 18.05 4.41 2.13
CA THR A 196 17.79 5.76 2.66
C THR A 196 18.51 6.81 1.82
N LEU A 197 17.75 7.74 1.26
CA LEU A 197 18.23 8.95 0.63
C LEU A 197 18.65 9.95 1.71
N LYS A 198 19.94 10.26 1.74
CA LYS A 198 20.52 11.08 2.80
C LYS A 198 20.71 12.53 2.36
N PRO A 199 20.48 13.51 3.25
CA PRO A 199 20.93 14.86 3.00
C PRO A 199 22.47 14.92 3.03
N LEU A 200 23.03 15.91 2.37
CA LEU A 200 24.45 16.24 2.37
C LEU A 200 24.91 16.81 3.71
N PHE A 201 24.01 17.53 4.39
CA PHE A 201 24.27 18.19 5.67
C PHE A 201 23.26 17.72 6.73
N ASP A 202 23.68 17.69 8.00
CA ASP A 202 22.81 17.33 9.13
C ASP A 202 21.67 18.32 9.37
N LYS A 203 21.84 19.57 8.89
CA LYS A 203 20.86 20.64 9.02
C LYS A 203 20.58 21.27 7.65
N PRO A 204 19.33 21.72 7.40
CA PRO A 204 19.00 22.42 6.16
C PRO A 204 19.85 23.68 5.99
N ILE A 205 20.25 23.95 4.75
CA ILE A 205 20.89 25.23 4.41
C ILE A 205 19.81 26.31 4.37
N LYS A 206 20.06 27.40 5.10
CA LYS A 206 19.25 28.61 5.04
C LYS A 206 19.71 29.45 3.84
N ILE A 207 18.81 29.68 2.90
CA ILE A 207 19.02 30.52 1.73
C ILE A 207 18.11 31.74 1.87
N THR A 208 18.69 32.93 1.90
CA THR A 208 17.95 34.18 1.89
C THR A 208 18.01 34.76 0.49
N ILE A 209 16.85 34.96 -0.14
CA ILE A 209 16.72 35.66 -1.42
C ILE A 209 15.74 36.80 -1.17
N ASP A 210 16.21 38.03 -1.32
CA ASP A 210 15.49 39.24 -0.91
C ASP A 210 15.01 39.12 0.55
N ASP A 211 13.70 39.26 0.80
CA ASP A 211 13.07 39.13 2.13
C ASP A 211 12.53 37.72 2.43
N LYS A 212 12.84 36.72 1.60
CA LYS A 212 12.35 35.34 1.76
C LYS A 212 13.45 34.41 2.23
N ILE A 213 13.12 33.63 3.27
CA ILE A 213 13.99 32.60 3.83
C ILE A 213 13.52 31.23 3.35
N TYR A 214 14.41 30.49 2.71
CA TYR A 214 14.19 29.11 2.27
C TYR A 214 15.12 28.17 3.04
N TYR A 215 14.59 27.04 3.48
CA TYR A 215 15.38 25.96 4.08
C TYR A 215 15.44 24.80 3.11
N ARG A 216 16.65 24.38 2.72
CA ARG A 216 16.84 23.28 1.76
C ARG A 216 17.77 22.21 2.32
N ASN A 217 17.32 20.96 2.25
CA ASN A 217 18.19 19.80 2.47
C ASN A 217 18.75 19.37 1.13
N TYR A 218 20.01 19.69 0.82
CA TYR A 218 20.61 19.18 -0.40
C TYR A 218 20.88 17.69 -0.28
N LEU A 219 20.67 16.97 -1.35
CA LEU A 219 20.93 15.54 -1.45
C LEU A 219 22.44 15.23 -1.38
N ASN A 220 22.81 14.14 -0.70
CA ASN A 220 24.15 13.56 -0.83
C ASN A 220 24.29 12.81 -2.17
N GLU A 221 25.09 13.33 -3.09
CA GLU A 221 25.23 12.79 -4.45
C GLU A 221 25.80 11.37 -4.51
N GLU A 222 26.73 11.01 -3.64
CA GLU A 222 27.31 9.67 -3.63
C GLU A 222 26.28 8.63 -3.20
N ASN A 223 25.53 8.93 -2.14
CA ASN A 223 24.40 8.11 -1.70
C ASN A 223 23.34 8.00 -2.81
N PHE A 224 23.02 9.10 -3.48
CA PHE A 224 22.09 9.10 -4.60
C PHE A 224 22.54 8.22 -5.76
N LYS A 225 23.79 8.34 -6.21
CA LYS A 225 24.35 7.52 -7.30
C LYS A 225 24.23 6.02 -6.99
N ARG A 226 24.62 5.62 -5.78
CA ARG A 226 24.48 4.22 -5.30
C ARG A 226 23.03 3.75 -5.30
N LEU A 227 22.10 4.58 -4.85
CA LEU A 227 20.68 4.22 -4.86
C LEU A 227 20.11 4.14 -6.27
N LYS A 228 20.58 5.00 -7.18
CA LYS A 228 20.16 4.98 -8.58
C LYS A 228 20.57 3.66 -9.26
N GLU A 229 21.80 3.20 -9.06
CA GLU A 229 22.28 1.91 -9.58
C GLU A 229 21.47 0.70 -9.06
N ILE A 230 20.92 0.79 -7.84
CA ILE A 230 20.09 -0.30 -7.27
C ILE A 230 18.66 -0.30 -7.83
N LEU A 231 18.16 0.87 -8.24
CA LEU A 231 16.77 1.08 -8.67
C LEU A 231 16.55 0.96 -10.17
N GLU A 232 17.62 1.05 -10.97
CA GLU A 232 17.64 0.71 -12.41
C GLU A 232 17.51 -0.81 -12.65
#